data_AF-A0A1R1XJN5-F1
#
_entry.id   AF-A0A1R1XJN5-F1
#
_cell.length_a   1.000
_cell.length_b   1.000
_cell.length_c   1.000
_cell.angle_alpha   90.00
_cell.angle_beta   90.00
_cell.angle_gamma   90.00
#
_symmetry.space_group_name_H-M   'P 1'
#
loop_
_entity.id
_entity.type
_entity.pdbx_description
1 polymer ?
#
loop_
_entity_poly.entity_id
_entity_poly.type
_entity_poly.pdbx_seq_one_letter_code
_entity_poly.pdbx_strand_id
1 'polypeptide(L)'
;MLGSAAVQTGAQRTAKDATGNSRPTDKWENLISSDCDYYPECDSTILWSDITHALRDTPNNKAPGADGVPSEVWKLVMAEPSPI
;
A
#
# COMPACT_ATOMS: atom_id res chain seq x y z
N MET A 1 39.98 23.63 -10.99
CA MET A 1 39.36 22.52 -10.26
C MET A 1 37.88 22.54 -10.57
N LEU A 2 37.34 21.41 -11.06
CA LEU A 2 35.95 21.26 -11.49
C LEU A 2 35.01 21.41 -10.29
N GLY A 3 33.94 22.21 -10.45
CA GLY A 3 32.82 22.24 -9.53
C GLY A 3 31.89 21.05 -9.74
N SER A 4 31.32 20.51 -8.67
CA SER A 4 30.32 19.44 -8.76
C SER A 4 29.11 19.74 -7.88
N ALA A 5 27.97 19.38 -8.48
CA ALA A 5 26.61 19.79 -8.22
C ALA A 5 26.02 19.39 -6.85
N ALA A 6 25.02 20.14 -6.43
CA ALA A 6 24.12 19.80 -5.34
C ALA A 6 23.46 18.42 -5.57
N VAL A 7 23.65 17.50 -4.63
CA VAL A 7 22.81 16.30 -4.52
C VAL A 7 21.48 16.76 -3.94
N GLN A 8 20.54 17.04 -4.84
CA GLN A 8 19.17 17.37 -4.49
C GLN A 8 18.49 16.09 -3.99
N THR A 9 18.24 16.04 -2.69
CA THR A 9 17.45 15.01 -2.02
C THR A 9 16.08 14.89 -2.70
N GLY A 10 15.85 13.75 -3.34
CA GLY A 10 14.63 13.48 -4.09
C GLY A 10 13.48 13.06 -3.19
N ALA A 11 12.79 14.03 -2.60
CA ALA A 11 11.42 13.86 -2.10
C ALA A 11 10.68 15.20 -2.02
N GLN A 12 10.69 15.98 -3.11
CA GLN A 12 9.89 17.21 -3.16
C GLN A 12 9.05 17.27 -4.43
N ARG A 13 7.91 16.58 -4.39
CA ARG A 13 6.79 16.84 -5.27
C ARG A 13 5.49 16.49 -4.56
N THR A 14 5.05 17.38 -3.68
CA THR A 14 3.69 17.33 -3.13
C THR A 14 2.72 17.82 -4.21
N ALA A 15 1.75 16.97 -4.58
CA ALA A 15 0.60 17.40 -5.35
C ALA A 15 -0.13 18.48 -4.55
N LYS A 16 -0.31 19.69 -5.10
CA LYS A 16 -1.14 20.72 -4.48
C LYS A 16 -2.58 20.22 -4.44
N ASP A 17 -3.04 19.76 -3.28
CA ASP A 17 -4.46 19.49 -3.10
C ASP A 17 -5.21 20.83 -2.95
N ALA A 18 -6.33 20.98 -3.67
CA ALA A 18 -7.14 22.18 -3.60
C ALA A 18 -7.85 22.35 -2.23
N THR A 19 -7.84 21.30 -1.41
CA THR A 19 -8.54 21.20 -0.12
C THR A 19 -7.65 21.57 1.07
N GLY A 20 -6.33 21.73 0.89
CA GLY A 20 -5.41 22.11 1.98
C GLY A 20 -5.19 21.03 3.05
N ASN A 21 -5.51 19.76 2.75
CA ASN A 21 -5.25 18.62 3.61
C ASN A 21 -3.82 18.07 3.44
N SER A 22 -3.07 18.56 2.45
CA SER A 22 -1.63 18.27 2.32
C SER A 22 -0.90 18.80 3.55
N ARG A 23 -0.61 17.90 4.48
CA ARG A 23 0.17 18.22 5.67
C ARG A 23 1.66 18.29 5.30
N PRO A 24 2.40 19.28 5.82
CA PRO A 24 3.85 19.31 5.66
C PRO A 24 4.48 18.08 6.34
N THR A 25 5.60 17.60 5.82
CA THR A 25 6.31 16.40 6.30
C THR A 25 6.55 16.44 7.80
N ASP A 26 6.97 17.59 8.34
CA ASP A 26 7.22 17.83 9.77
C ASP A 26 6.04 17.49 10.69
N LYS A 27 4.81 17.58 10.15
CA LYS A 27 3.58 17.26 10.89
C LYS A 27 3.34 15.74 10.97
N TRP A 28 3.86 14.98 10.01
CA TRP A 28 3.82 13.51 10.05
C TRP A 28 4.93 12.94 10.93
N GLU A 29 6.12 13.55 10.94
CA GLU A 29 7.25 13.09 11.76
C GLU A 29 6.92 13.05 13.27
N ASN A 30 6.09 13.97 13.77
CA ASN A 30 5.63 13.96 15.16
C ASN A 30 4.51 12.94 15.46
N LEU A 31 3.89 12.36 14.43
CA LEU A 31 2.79 11.38 14.55
C LEU A 31 3.26 9.95 14.28
N ILE A 32 4.31 9.79 13.50
CA ILE A 32 4.98 8.51 13.29
C ILE A 32 5.83 8.28 14.53
N SER A 33 5.29 7.53 15.49
CA SER A 33 6.05 7.10 16.65
C SER A 33 7.36 6.46 16.18
N SER A 34 8.51 6.99 16.64
CA SER A 34 9.82 6.39 16.34
C SER A 34 9.95 4.96 16.90
N ASP A 35 9.07 4.58 17.83
CA ASP A 35 8.99 3.26 18.46
C ASP A 35 8.10 2.31 17.65
N CYS A 36 8.25 2.26 16.33
CA CYS A 36 7.63 1.20 15.54
C CYS A 36 8.42 -0.08 15.78
N ASP A 37 7.81 -1.07 16.43
CA ASP A 37 8.32 -2.43 16.47
C ASP A 37 8.57 -2.91 15.04
N TYR A 38 9.76 -3.43 14.78
CA TYR A 38 10.07 -4.02 13.48
C TYR A 38 9.37 -5.37 13.37
N TYR A 39 8.54 -5.52 12.33
CA TYR A 39 7.73 -6.71 12.05
C TYR A 39 8.41 -7.53 10.94
N PRO A 40 9.29 -8.51 11.28
CA PRO A 40 10.02 -9.30 10.30
C PRO A 40 9.10 -10.13 9.38
N GLU A 41 7.86 -10.38 9.78
CA GLU A 41 6.85 -11.00 8.93
C GLU A 41 6.53 -10.19 7.67
N CYS A 42 6.71 -8.86 7.70
CA CYS A 42 6.50 -7.99 6.54
C CYS A 42 7.58 -8.14 5.46
N ASP A 43 8.74 -8.67 5.82
CA ASP A 43 9.82 -8.95 4.87
C ASP A 43 9.66 -10.30 4.17
N SER A 44 8.66 -11.08 4.58
CA SER A 44 8.33 -12.34 3.92
C SER A 44 7.79 -12.07 2.52
N THR A 45 8.26 -12.85 1.55
CA THR A 45 7.71 -12.78 0.19
C THR A 45 6.28 -13.29 0.21
N ILE A 46 5.33 -12.41 -0.12
CA ILE A 46 3.92 -12.78 -0.26
C ILE A 46 3.79 -13.72 -1.47
N LEU A 47 3.33 -14.95 -1.23
CA LEU A 47 3.08 -15.91 -2.30
C LEU A 47 1.65 -15.77 -2.83
N TRP A 48 1.48 -16.09 -4.11
CA TRP A 48 0.14 -16.17 -4.72
C TRP A 48 -0.78 -17.17 -4.00
N SER A 49 -0.20 -18.24 -3.46
CA SER A 49 -0.91 -19.20 -2.61
C SER A 49 -1.51 -18.54 -1.37
N ASP A 50 -0.78 -17.61 -0.74
CA ASP A 50 -1.22 -16.98 0.50
C ASP A 50 -2.38 -16.01 0.22
N ILE A 51 -2.30 -15.29 -0.90
CA ILE A 51 -3.36 -14.40 -1.39
C ILE A 51 -4.63 -15.19 -1.70
N THR A 52 -4.52 -16.24 -2.51
CA THR A 52 -5.69 -17.06 -2.91
C THR A 52 -6.29 -17.82 -1.73
N HIS A 53 -5.47 -18.23 -0.76
CA HIS A 53 -5.94 -18.85 0.48
C HIS A 53 -6.74 -17.86 1.34
N ALA A 54 -6.21 -16.66 1.59
CA ALA A 54 -6.90 -15.63 2.36
C ALA A 54 -8.22 -15.18 1.69
N LEU A 55 -8.25 -15.09 0.35
CA LEU A 55 -9.46 -14.78 -0.40
C LEU A 55 -10.54 -15.87 -0.27
N ARG A 56 -10.15 -17.15 -0.20
CA ARG A 56 -11.10 -18.26 0.00
C ARG A 56 -11.83 -18.19 1.34
N ASP A 57 -11.14 -17.71 2.38
CA ASP A 57 -11.71 -17.57 3.73
C ASP A 57 -12.62 -16.35 3.87
N THR A 58 -12.72 -15.52 2.83
CA THR A 58 -13.59 -14.34 2.82
C THR A 58 -15.07 -14.77 2.72
N PRO A 59 -15.98 -14.25 3.55
CA PRO A 59 -17.39 -14.62 3.53
C PRO A 59 -18.02 -14.36 2.15
N ASN A 60 -18.41 -15.42 1.45
CA ASN A 60 -19.14 -15.32 0.19
C ASN A 60 -20.52 -14.66 0.40
N ASN A 61 -20.99 -13.90 -0.59
CA ASN A 61 -22.33 -13.31 -0.64
C ASN A 61 -22.58 -12.12 0.32
N LYS A 62 -21.51 -11.46 0.81
CA LYS A 62 -21.65 -10.12 1.40
C LYS A 62 -21.82 -9.07 0.32
N ALA A 63 -22.53 -7.99 0.67
CA ALA A 63 -22.60 -6.81 -0.16
C ALA A 63 -21.17 -6.28 -0.43
N PRO A 64 -20.91 -5.73 -1.64
CA PRO A 64 -19.63 -5.09 -1.93
C PRO A 64 -19.27 -4.05 -0.86
N GLY A 65 -17.98 -3.93 -0.57
CA GLY A 65 -17.48 -2.89 0.32
C GLY A 65 -17.56 -1.51 -0.33
N ALA A 66 -16.87 -0.53 0.27
CA ALA A 66 -16.71 0.79 -0.34
C ALA A 66 -15.97 0.74 -1.70
N ASP A 67 -15.23 -0.34 -1.95
CA ASP A 67 -14.59 -0.64 -3.22
C ASP A 67 -15.59 -0.98 -4.34
N GLY A 68 -16.84 -1.32 -3.99
CA GLY A 68 -17.87 -1.69 -4.95
C GLY A 68 -17.62 -3.04 -5.64
N VAL A 69 -16.61 -3.81 -5.22
CA VAL A 69 -16.22 -5.07 -5.84
C VAL A 69 -17.11 -6.21 -5.33
N PRO A 70 -17.91 -6.85 -6.20
CA PRO A 70 -18.76 -7.98 -5.80
C PRO A 70 -17.94 -9.22 -5.44
N SER A 71 -18.44 -10.02 -4.50
CA SER A 71 -17.78 -11.25 -4.06
C SER A 71 -17.50 -12.27 -5.18
N GLU A 72 -18.23 -12.18 -6.30
CA GLU A 72 -18.04 -13.03 -7.47
C GLU A 72 -16.78 -12.72 -8.27
N VAL A 73 -16.29 -11.47 -8.23
CA VAL A 73 -15.06 -11.08 -8.93
C VAL A 73 -13.84 -11.77 -8.30
N TRP A 74 -13.81 -11.90 -6.97
CA TRP A 74 -12.75 -12.62 -6.26
C TRP A 74 -12.67 -14.11 -6.67
N LYS A 75 -13.79 -14.72 -7.09
CA LYS A 75 -13.79 -16.11 -7.57
C LYS A 75 -13.07 -16.26 -8.91
N LEU A 76 -13.12 -15.24 -9.77
CA LEU A 76 -12.40 -15.24 -11.04
C LEU A 76 -10.89 -15.16 -10.80
N VAL A 77 -10.47 -14.28 -9.87
CA VAL A 77 -9.06 -14.13 -9.47
C VAL A 77 -8.51 -15.42 -8.86
N MET A 78 -9.30 -16.14 -8.04
CA MET A 78 -8.89 -17.43 -7.48
C MET A 78 -8.75 -18.56 -8.51
N ALA A 79 -9.35 -18.41 -9.70
CA ALA A 79 -9.22 -19.40 -10.77
C ALA A 79 -7.93 -19.24 -11.58
N GLU A 80 -7.18 -18.14 -11.36
CA GLU A 80 -5.94 -17.87 -12.07
C GLU A 80 -4.76 -18.60 -11.43
N PRO A 81 -3.96 -19.35 -12.21
CA PRO A 81 -2.83 -20.11 -11.69
C PRO A 81 -1.66 -19.22 -11.23
N SER A 82 -1.60 -17.97 -11.69
CA SER A 82 -0.56 -17.00 -11.35
C SER A 82 -1.09 -15.56 -11.48
N PRO A 83 -0.44 -14.57 -10.83
CA PRO A 83 -0.74 -13.16 -11.04
C PRO A 83 -0.56 -12.77 -12.52
N ILE A 84 -1.40 -11.84 -13.00
CA ILE A 84 -1.31 -11.24 -14.34
C ILE A 84 -0.18 -10.20 -14.41
#